data_AF-A0A821YRW9-F1
#
_entry.id   AF-A0A821YRW9-F1
#
_cell.length_a   1.000
_cell.length_b   1.000
_cell.length_c   1.000
_cell.angle_alpha   90.00
_cell.angle_beta   90.00
_cell.angle_gamma   90.00
#
_symmetry.space_group_name_H-M   'P 1'
#
loop_
_entity.id
_entity.type
_entity.pdbx_description
1 polymer ?
#
loop_
_entity_poly.entity_id
_entity_poly.type
_entity_poly.pdbx_seq_one_letter_code
_entity_poly.pdbx_strand_id
1 'polypeptide(L)'
;MAKKLVDDDCSNVKLQSTERFLDVVYEPQKFLSPVKNYEKVPLASLEEAVKPIEHLIDNVQADVWIAKRNSKNPQDGLSQDESAAIYLYSMESLYCELNRALRDKNRERLVPFFPYLKLFLTALWKLPSEKCIAWRGVKADISDQFEEGETFVWWGLSSCTTTLSVLQSENFLGKKGHRTLFNVECINGKMIHNHSHFPLESEVLLLPCSYFVVVSKLDQGNNLHTVHVRQLEPPVPLIHPPFDLTVSRPTTPMTNITIADSMTLSDNSLKERTTNAIPRVYELKAPATTATPVETEKIFLCPQCNETLSNIDEAAYLQHMTSCINTADSSASVEVLSDSLSKINTGPVSVITTTETPLFSGRLREKPKLCLNINSEQDLIAANDKYLLYCASNSLCLVDEQGHEKLNIKREFGIHDICWSSYLNRFLILSWSKPKLYLLDINLSRTTTKHLVRVKEFATYMESCTCDDETLMVSSTGKGSVIEVYSMFNWNLIRIFKPPVSCKENHSVDKIRFNSDGLRIGVTIRAEQQKSNYKYWFEIRNPRNMHVLHIVDLNSKKWARLVTLPNQQFLISSARKIALVDSDGKITENTPFDTTTETLSIALMNEKYLIIHVKLEKNKRELRFFDF
;
A
#
# COMPACT_ATOMS: atom_id res chain seq x y z
N MET A 1 -33.79 3.43 -37.86
CA MET A 1 -33.50 2.01 -37.58
C MET A 1 -32.38 1.91 -36.53
N ALA A 2 -32.63 2.44 -35.33
CA ALA A 2 -31.68 2.42 -34.22
C ALA A 2 -32.48 2.42 -32.91
N LYS A 3 -32.76 1.23 -32.39
CA LYS A 3 -33.37 1.01 -31.08
C LYS A 3 -33.02 -0.41 -30.65
N LYS A 4 -31.83 -0.57 -30.07
CA LYS A 4 -31.44 -1.68 -29.19
C LYS A 4 -29.99 -1.46 -28.76
N LEU A 5 -29.80 -1.40 -27.44
CA LEU A 5 -28.59 -1.67 -26.64
C LEU A 5 -28.53 -0.68 -25.47
N VAL A 6 -29.53 -0.71 -24.59
CA VAL A 6 -29.38 -0.38 -23.17
C VAL A 6 -30.46 -1.18 -22.46
N ASP A 7 -30.19 -2.45 -22.16
CA ASP A 7 -30.89 -3.21 -21.12
C ASP A 7 -29.91 -4.27 -20.61
N ASP A 8 -29.80 -4.31 -19.28
CA ASP A 8 -29.25 -5.35 -18.40
C ASP A 8 -27.90 -5.99 -18.74
N ASP A 9 -26.84 -5.54 -18.05
CA ASP A 9 -25.85 -6.47 -17.49
C ASP A 9 -25.02 -5.83 -16.36
N CYS A 10 -25.55 -5.82 -15.13
CA CYS A 10 -24.74 -5.61 -13.91
C CYS A 10 -24.50 -6.94 -13.15
N SER A 11 -25.03 -8.05 -13.68
CA SER A 11 -24.94 -9.38 -13.07
C SER A 11 -23.77 -10.24 -13.56
N ASN A 12 -22.90 -9.75 -14.47
CA ASN A 12 -21.77 -10.51 -15.01
C ASN A 12 -20.43 -9.76 -15.09
N VAL A 13 -20.27 -8.63 -14.41
CA VAL A 13 -19.01 -7.87 -14.43
C VAL A 13 -18.20 -8.18 -13.17
N LYS A 14 -16.96 -8.68 -13.34
CA LYS A 14 -15.98 -8.80 -12.25
C LYS A 14 -15.79 -7.43 -11.59
N LEU A 15 -16.16 -7.34 -10.31
CA LEU A 15 -15.96 -6.17 -9.43
C LEU A 15 -14.56 -5.55 -9.66
N GLN A 16 -14.53 -4.35 -10.26
CA GLN A 16 -13.33 -3.53 -10.52
C GLN A 16 -13.31 -2.30 -9.60
N SER A 17 -12.16 -1.97 -9.00
CA SER A 17 -12.01 -0.96 -7.93
C SER A 17 -11.98 0.48 -8.36
N THR A 18 -12.62 0.72 -9.48
CA THR A 18 -12.46 1.92 -10.28
C THR A 18 -13.80 2.55 -10.57
N GLU A 19 -14.91 1.82 -10.35
CA GLU A 19 -16.26 2.36 -10.50
C GLU A 19 -16.45 3.65 -9.68
N ARG A 20 -15.74 3.79 -8.55
CA ARG A 20 -15.86 4.96 -7.67
C ARG A 20 -15.49 6.31 -8.28
N PHE A 21 -14.56 6.29 -9.23
CA PHE A 21 -14.12 7.50 -9.91
C PHE A 21 -14.81 7.68 -11.27
N LEU A 22 -15.40 6.60 -11.81
CA LEU A 22 -15.86 6.50 -13.20
C LEU A 22 -17.38 6.65 -13.38
N ASP A 23 -18.16 6.61 -12.30
CA ASP A 23 -19.61 6.52 -12.33
C ASP A 23 -20.37 7.83 -12.58
N VAL A 24 -19.67 8.93 -12.90
CA VAL A 24 -20.29 10.21 -13.32
C VAL A 24 -21.21 10.02 -14.53
N VAL A 25 -20.91 9.06 -15.40
CA VAL A 25 -21.71 8.74 -16.59
C VAL A 25 -23.16 8.39 -16.25
N TYR A 26 -23.42 7.94 -15.01
CA TYR A 26 -24.75 7.56 -14.54
C TYR A 26 -25.50 8.70 -13.83
N GLU A 27 -24.91 9.88 -13.71
CA GLU A 27 -25.60 11.03 -13.11
C GLU A 27 -26.81 11.43 -13.98
N PRO A 28 -27.98 11.67 -13.37
CA PRO A 28 -29.16 12.06 -14.12
C PRO A 28 -28.98 13.45 -14.72
N GLN A 29 -29.27 13.59 -16.01
CA GLN A 29 -29.26 14.89 -16.73
C GLN A 29 -30.43 15.82 -16.33
N LYS A 30 -31.04 15.62 -15.15
CA LYS A 30 -32.16 16.41 -14.64
C LYS A 30 -32.00 16.62 -13.14
N PHE A 31 -32.47 17.76 -12.66
CA PHE A 31 -32.62 17.99 -11.22
C PHE A 31 -33.68 17.05 -10.64
N LEU A 32 -33.29 16.32 -9.60
CA LEU A 32 -34.15 15.43 -8.83
C LEU A 32 -34.70 16.15 -7.59
N SER A 33 -35.66 15.51 -6.92
CA SER A 33 -36.15 15.97 -5.62
C SER A 33 -35.04 15.87 -4.55
N PRO A 34 -34.93 16.86 -3.63
CA PRO A 34 -33.98 16.83 -2.52
C PRO A 34 -34.06 15.56 -1.68
N VAL A 35 -32.91 15.14 -1.13
CA VAL A 35 -32.81 14.02 -0.19
C VAL A 35 -33.19 14.51 1.21
N LYS A 36 -34.25 13.93 1.77
CA LYS A 36 -34.85 14.32 3.05
C LYS A 36 -35.41 13.12 3.81
N ASN A 37 -35.73 13.32 5.08
CA ASN A 37 -36.22 12.36 6.07
C ASN A 37 -35.19 11.35 6.58
N TYR A 38 -34.04 11.16 5.91
CA TYR A 38 -32.95 10.33 6.45
C TYR A 38 -32.41 10.94 7.76
N GLU A 39 -32.41 12.28 7.88
CA GLU A 39 -31.98 13.01 9.06
C GLU A 39 -32.86 12.76 10.29
N LYS A 40 -34.11 12.32 10.08
CA LYS A 40 -35.07 11.99 11.15
C LYS A 40 -34.90 10.57 11.69
N VAL A 41 -34.15 9.73 10.97
CA VAL A 41 -33.83 8.37 11.43
C VAL A 41 -32.88 8.46 12.63
N PRO A 42 -33.09 7.68 13.70
CA PRO A 42 -32.18 7.66 14.84
C PRO A 42 -30.79 7.19 14.41
N LEU A 43 -29.75 7.76 15.03
CA LEU A 43 -28.38 7.29 14.82
C LEU A 43 -28.24 5.87 15.41
N ALA A 44 -27.66 4.95 14.64
CA ALA A 44 -27.53 3.54 14.98
C ALA A 44 -26.07 3.07 14.86
N SER A 45 -25.74 1.90 15.42
CA SER A 45 -24.43 1.26 15.20
C SER A 45 -24.29 0.83 13.74
N LEU A 46 -23.07 0.55 13.28
CA LEU A 46 -22.85 0.15 11.89
C LEU A 46 -23.61 -1.14 11.55
N GLU A 47 -23.65 -2.12 12.45
CA GLU A 47 -24.40 -3.37 12.26
C GLU A 47 -25.89 -3.12 12.07
N GLU A 48 -26.51 -2.32 12.93
CA GLU A 48 -27.94 -1.98 12.83
C GLU A 48 -28.23 -1.15 11.58
N ALA A 49 -27.30 -0.27 11.19
CA ALA A 49 -27.45 0.63 10.07
C ALA A 49 -27.47 -0.09 8.71
N VAL A 50 -26.78 -1.23 8.59
CA VAL A 50 -26.76 -2.02 7.34
C VAL A 50 -27.83 -3.10 7.27
N LYS A 51 -28.52 -3.45 8.37
CA LYS A 51 -29.56 -4.48 8.38
C LYS A 51 -30.58 -4.37 7.25
N PRO A 52 -31.14 -3.18 6.94
CA PRO A 52 -32.15 -3.08 5.89
C PRO A 52 -31.61 -3.32 4.48
N ILE A 53 -30.29 -3.26 4.28
CA ILE A 53 -29.62 -3.40 2.99
C ILE A 53 -28.81 -4.71 2.87
N GLU A 54 -28.85 -5.59 3.87
CA GLU A 54 -28.15 -6.89 3.85
C GLU A 54 -28.48 -7.77 2.65
N HIS A 55 -29.73 -7.70 2.18
CA HIS A 55 -30.18 -8.48 1.03
C HIS A 55 -29.81 -7.85 -0.32
N LEU A 56 -29.33 -6.60 -0.31
CA LEU A 56 -28.94 -5.87 -1.52
C LEU A 56 -27.44 -5.95 -1.79
N ILE A 57 -26.64 -6.29 -0.77
CA ILE A 57 -25.18 -6.23 -0.82
C ILE A 57 -24.61 -7.54 -0.30
N ASP A 58 -23.96 -8.27 -1.20
CA ASP A 58 -23.32 -9.54 -0.87
C ASP A 58 -22.25 -9.35 0.20
N ASN A 59 -22.24 -10.24 1.20
CA ASN A 59 -21.25 -10.27 2.29
C ASN A 59 -21.13 -8.99 3.14
N VAL A 60 -22.11 -8.08 3.12
CA VAL A 60 -22.02 -6.81 3.87
C VAL A 60 -21.70 -6.99 5.36
N GLN A 61 -22.18 -8.08 5.98
CA GLN A 61 -21.89 -8.37 7.39
C GLN A 61 -20.40 -8.71 7.64
N ALA A 62 -19.74 -9.38 6.70
CA ALA A 62 -18.31 -9.63 6.80
C ALA A 62 -17.53 -8.32 6.64
N ASP A 63 -17.94 -7.46 5.71
CA ASP A 63 -17.32 -6.16 5.48
C ASP A 63 -17.49 -5.22 6.68
N VAL A 64 -18.67 -5.21 7.31
CA VAL A 64 -18.92 -4.49 8.57
C VAL A 64 -17.96 -4.95 9.67
N TRP A 65 -17.77 -6.26 9.81
CA TRP A 65 -16.83 -6.80 10.80
C TRP A 65 -15.40 -6.31 10.54
N ILE A 66 -14.95 -6.32 9.29
CA ILE A 66 -13.63 -5.81 8.88
C ILE A 66 -13.52 -4.30 9.16
N ALA A 67 -14.50 -3.52 8.72
CA ALA A 67 -14.53 -2.07 8.87
C ALA A 67 -14.46 -1.63 10.35
N LYS A 68 -15.21 -2.28 11.23
CA LYS A 68 -15.15 -2.01 12.68
C LYS A 68 -13.82 -2.41 13.28
N ARG A 69 -13.21 -3.52 12.84
CA ARG A 69 -11.93 -3.98 13.36
C ARG A 69 -10.80 -3.01 13.03
N ASN A 70 -10.86 -2.41 11.84
CA ASN A 70 -9.90 -1.41 11.36
C ASN A 70 -10.16 0.01 11.90
N SER A 71 -11.30 0.24 12.58
CA SER A 71 -11.72 1.56 13.09
C SER A 71 -11.77 1.67 14.62
N LYS A 72 -11.01 0.85 15.37
CA LYS A 72 -11.12 0.79 16.85
C LYS A 72 -10.76 2.08 17.58
N ASN A 73 -9.73 2.79 17.09
CA ASN A 73 -9.21 4.01 17.70
C ASN A 73 -9.24 5.12 16.65
N PRO A 74 -10.43 5.56 16.23
CA PRO A 74 -10.57 6.51 15.14
C PRO A 74 -10.05 7.89 15.55
N GLN A 75 -9.48 8.60 14.58
CA GLN A 75 -9.08 10.00 14.74
C GLN A 75 -10.27 10.95 14.55
N ASP A 76 -10.00 12.26 14.55
CA ASP A 76 -10.94 13.30 14.12
C ASP A 76 -12.27 13.38 14.92
N GLY A 77 -12.27 12.85 16.15
CA GLY A 77 -13.42 12.87 17.05
C GLY A 77 -14.59 11.98 16.60
N LEU A 78 -14.34 11.06 15.66
CA LEU A 78 -15.34 10.10 15.22
C LEU A 78 -15.53 8.97 16.25
N SER A 79 -16.73 8.39 16.31
CA SER A 79 -16.93 7.10 16.97
C SER A 79 -16.38 5.96 16.12
N GLN A 80 -16.21 4.78 16.73
CA GLN A 80 -15.80 3.58 15.99
C GLN A 80 -16.79 3.27 14.85
N ASP A 81 -18.10 3.38 15.10
CA ASP A 81 -19.13 3.11 14.08
C ASP A 81 -19.12 4.17 12.97
N GLU A 82 -18.85 5.44 13.29
CA GLU A 82 -18.75 6.52 12.32
C GLU A 82 -17.53 6.36 11.40
N SER A 83 -16.36 6.08 11.97
CA SER A 83 -15.15 5.79 11.18
C SER A 83 -15.33 4.51 10.36
N ALA A 84 -15.92 3.47 10.94
CA ALA A 84 -16.17 2.21 10.24
C ALA A 84 -17.18 2.40 9.10
N ALA A 85 -18.14 3.31 9.22
CA ALA A 85 -19.05 3.63 8.12
C ALA A 85 -18.29 4.23 6.92
N ILE A 86 -17.32 5.12 7.16
CA ILE A 86 -16.45 5.67 6.10
C ILE A 86 -15.58 4.57 5.50
N TYR A 87 -14.99 3.72 6.33
CA TYR A 87 -14.18 2.60 5.88
C TYR A 87 -14.99 1.65 4.99
N LEU A 88 -16.19 1.28 5.41
CA LEU A 88 -17.09 0.40 4.65
C LEU A 88 -17.48 1.02 3.30
N TYR A 89 -17.73 2.33 3.25
CA TYR A 89 -18.02 3.03 1.99
C TYR A 89 -16.85 2.87 1.00
N SER A 90 -15.61 2.97 1.48
CA SER A 90 -14.42 2.81 0.63
C SER A 90 -14.09 1.37 0.24
N MET A 91 -14.69 0.35 0.87
CA MET A 91 -14.53 -1.08 0.51
C MET A 91 -15.32 -1.50 -0.74
N GLU A 92 -15.96 -0.56 -1.43
CA GLU A 92 -16.64 -0.68 -2.74
C GLU A 92 -17.96 -1.45 -2.78
N SER A 93 -18.13 -2.48 -1.95
CA SER A 93 -19.36 -3.27 -1.89
C SER A 93 -20.59 -2.41 -1.64
N LEU A 94 -20.47 -1.43 -0.76
CA LEU A 94 -21.55 -0.49 -0.40
C LEU A 94 -21.58 0.76 -1.27
N TYR A 95 -20.44 1.16 -1.83
CA TYR A 95 -20.31 2.34 -2.68
C TYR A 95 -21.28 2.28 -3.86
N CYS A 96 -21.23 1.20 -4.64
CA CYS A 96 -21.93 1.11 -5.92
C CYS A 96 -23.44 1.19 -5.72
N GLU A 97 -23.95 0.42 -4.76
CA GLU A 97 -25.37 0.36 -4.46
C GLU A 97 -25.92 1.64 -3.84
N LEU A 98 -25.17 2.27 -2.92
CA LEU A 98 -25.58 3.55 -2.34
C LEU A 98 -25.63 4.66 -3.40
N ASN A 99 -24.59 4.79 -4.23
CA ASN A 99 -24.55 5.82 -5.26
C ASN A 99 -25.57 5.57 -6.37
N ARG A 100 -25.88 4.31 -6.69
CA ARG A 100 -27.01 3.95 -7.56
C ARG A 100 -28.34 4.44 -6.98
N ALA A 101 -28.59 4.19 -5.69
CA ALA A 101 -29.82 4.64 -5.03
C ALA A 101 -29.92 6.18 -4.93
N LEU A 102 -28.79 6.89 -4.72
CA LEU A 102 -28.74 8.36 -4.68
C LEU A 102 -29.07 8.99 -6.04
N ARG A 103 -28.64 8.37 -7.14
CA ARG A 103 -28.91 8.81 -8.52
C ARG A 103 -30.29 8.44 -9.03
N ASP A 104 -30.99 7.52 -8.35
CA ASP A 104 -32.29 7.05 -8.78
C ASP A 104 -33.37 8.13 -8.63
N LYS A 105 -34.16 8.32 -9.69
CA LYS A 105 -35.31 9.24 -9.69
C LYS A 105 -36.36 8.83 -8.67
N ASN A 106 -36.52 7.54 -8.42
CA ASN A 106 -37.39 7.01 -7.38
C ASN A 106 -36.68 7.03 -6.03
N ARG A 107 -36.97 8.06 -5.22
CA ARG A 107 -36.41 8.22 -3.87
C ARG A 107 -36.77 7.11 -2.89
N GLU A 108 -37.79 6.29 -3.17
CA GLU A 108 -38.12 5.13 -2.34
C GLU A 108 -36.99 4.10 -2.33
N ARG A 109 -36.20 3.99 -3.40
CA ARG A 109 -35.04 3.09 -3.48
C ARG A 109 -33.91 3.48 -2.53
N LEU A 110 -33.85 4.74 -2.09
CA LEU A 110 -32.88 5.21 -1.12
C LEU A 110 -33.30 4.93 0.33
N VAL A 111 -34.59 4.71 0.58
CA VAL A 111 -35.14 4.54 1.95
C VAL A 111 -34.47 3.41 2.74
N PRO A 112 -34.19 2.21 2.18
CA PRO A 112 -33.45 1.17 2.90
C PRO A 112 -32.07 1.62 3.39
N PHE A 113 -31.42 2.53 2.65
CA PHE A 113 -30.11 3.05 2.99
C PHE A 113 -30.16 4.16 4.04
N PHE A 114 -31.33 4.67 4.45
CA PHE A 114 -31.40 5.82 5.36
C PHE A 114 -30.66 5.63 6.70
N PRO A 115 -30.74 4.48 7.38
CA PRO A 115 -29.98 4.27 8.61
C PRO A 115 -28.46 4.34 8.39
N TYR A 116 -27.97 3.71 7.32
CA TYR A 116 -26.55 3.81 6.93
C TYR A 116 -26.18 5.24 6.52
N LEU A 117 -26.98 5.89 5.67
CA LEU A 117 -26.76 7.26 5.21
C LEU A 117 -26.74 8.25 6.38
N LYS A 118 -27.62 8.07 7.38
CA LYS A 118 -27.62 8.85 8.62
C LYS A 118 -26.29 8.71 9.36
N LEU A 119 -25.81 7.50 9.60
CA LEU A 119 -24.53 7.24 10.29
C LEU A 119 -23.35 7.80 9.50
N PHE A 120 -23.29 7.49 8.21
CA PHE A 120 -22.20 7.87 7.32
C PHE A 120 -22.10 9.40 7.14
N LEU A 121 -23.21 10.09 6.86
CA LEU A 121 -23.18 11.54 6.74
C LEU A 121 -22.93 12.21 8.10
N THR A 122 -23.38 11.64 9.22
CA THR A 122 -23.00 12.15 10.55
C THR A 122 -21.47 12.14 10.72
N ALA A 123 -20.81 11.06 10.31
CA ALA A 123 -19.35 10.96 10.33
C ALA A 123 -18.69 12.03 9.42
N LEU A 124 -19.13 12.14 8.16
CA LEU A 124 -18.55 13.10 7.21
C LEU A 124 -18.77 14.56 7.63
N TRP A 125 -19.90 14.90 8.27
CA TRP A 125 -20.15 16.25 8.77
C TRP A 125 -19.27 16.64 9.95
N LYS A 126 -18.79 15.67 10.74
CA LYS A 126 -17.83 15.91 11.83
C LYS A 126 -16.42 16.19 11.33
N LEU A 127 -16.03 15.61 10.18
CA LEU A 127 -14.74 15.88 9.56
C LEU A 127 -14.63 17.34 9.10
N PRO A 128 -13.44 17.95 9.14
CA PRO A 128 -13.23 19.30 8.62
C PRO A 128 -13.59 19.37 7.13
N SER A 129 -14.14 20.52 6.73
CA SER A 129 -14.42 20.84 5.33
C SER A 129 -13.24 21.60 4.75
N GLU A 130 -12.61 21.04 3.72
CA GLU A 130 -11.46 21.65 3.06
C GLU A 130 -11.86 22.31 1.74
N LYS A 131 -11.33 23.52 1.52
CA LYS A 131 -11.37 24.18 0.22
C LYS A 131 -10.14 23.77 -0.56
N CYS A 132 -10.33 23.01 -1.63
CA CYS A 132 -9.21 22.45 -2.38
C CYS A 132 -9.54 22.27 -3.86
N ILE A 133 -8.49 22.09 -4.67
CA ILE A 133 -8.62 21.55 -6.02
C ILE A 133 -8.59 20.03 -5.93
N ALA A 134 -9.64 19.38 -6.43
CA ALA A 134 -9.72 17.94 -6.52
C ALA A 134 -9.89 17.50 -7.97
N TRP A 135 -9.43 16.30 -8.26
CA TRP A 135 -9.42 15.74 -9.61
C TRP A 135 -10.25 14.47 -9.65
N ARG A 136 -11.04 14.30 -10.70
CA ARG A 136 -11.85 13.10 -10.92
C ARG A 136 -11.77 12.68 -12.38
N GLY A 137 -11.38 11.44 -12.63
CA GLY A 137 -11.19 10.92 -13.97
C GLY A 137 -12.31 9.97 -14.38
N VAL A 138 -12.81 10.12 -15.61
CA VAL A 138 -13.86 9.28 -16.21
C VAL A 138 -13.34 8.66 -17.51
N LYS A 139 -13.49 7.34 -17.67
CA LYS A 139 -13.08 6.57 -18.87
C LYS A 139 -14.14 6.58 -19.97
N ALA A 140 -14.74 7.73 -20.18
CA ALA A 140 -15.62 8.01 -21.28
C ALA A 140 -15.47 9.47 -21.62
N ASP A 141 -15.72 9.82 -22.86
CA ASP A 141 -15.91 11.21 -23.22
C ASP A 141 -17.36 11.60 -22.92
N ILE A 142 -17.53 12.40 -21.86
CA ILE A 142 -18.82 12.96 -21.47
C ILE A 142 -18.78 14.50 -21.48
N SER A 143 -17.76 15.10 -22.10
CA SER A 143 -17.56 16.55 -22.08
C SER A 143 -18.71 17.33 -22.73
N ASP A 144 -19.38 16.75 -23.72
CA ASP A 144 -20.57 17.30 -24.38
C ASP A 144 -21.81 17.36 -23.46
N GLN A 145 -21.77 16.73 -22.28
CA GLN A 145 -22.86 16.82 -21.30
C GLN A 145 -22.73 18.04 -20.38
N PHE A 146 -21.63 18.79 -20.49
CA PHE A 146 -21.30 19.90 -19.60
C PHE A 146 -21.05 21.16 -20.41
N GLU A 147 -22.05 22.02 -20.57
CA GLU A 147 -21.87 23.29 -21.28
C GLU A 147 -21.35 24.40 -20.36
N GLU A 148 -20.45 25.24 -20.87
CA GLU A 148 -19.86 26.33 -20.08
C GLU A 148 -20.93 27.30 -19.57
N GLY A 149 -20.85 27.66 -18.30
CA GLY A 149 -21.83 28.49 -17.60
C GLY A 149 -23.07 27.74 -17.12
N GLU A 150 -23.29 26.49 -17.54
CA GLU A 150 -24.39 25.68 -17.02
C GLU A 150 -24.10 25.13 -15.63
N THR A 151 -25.18 24.86 -14.90
CA THR A 151 -25.13 24.32 -13.54
C THR A 151 -25.70 22.92 -13.50
N PHE A 152 -25.14 22.08 -12.64
CA PHE A 152 -25.54 20.69 -12.49
C PHE A 152 -25.33 20.20 -11.05
N VAL A 153 -25.83 19.01 -10.76
CA VAL A 153 -25.73 18.36 -9.45
C VAL A 153 -25.10 16.98 -9.62
N TRP A 154 -24.10 16.66 -8.81
CA TRP A 154 -23.70 15.28 -8.56
C TRP A 154 -24.53 14.72 -7.40
N TRP A 155 -25.47 13.84 -7.72
CA TRP A 155 -26.41 13.29 -6.74
C TRP A 155 -25.76 12.21 -5.89
N GLY A 156 -24.88 11.40 -6.48
CA GLY A 156 -24.04 10.47 -5.74
C GLY A 156 -22.96 11.18 -4.94
N LEU A 157 -22.38 10.47 -3.97
CA LEU A 157 -21.10 10.85 -3.39
C LEU A 157 -20.02 10.76 -4.46
N SER A 158 -19.13 11.74 -4.50
CA SER A 158 -18.07 11.80 -5.53
C SER A 158 -16.71 11.62 -4.90
N SER A 159 -16.08 10.48 -5.17
CA SER A 159 -14.67 10.24 -4.85
C SER A 159 -13.78 11.02 -5.83
N CYS A 160 -12.91 11.86 -5.28
CA CYS A 160 -11.91 12.64 -5.99
C CYS A 160 -10.53 12.41 -5.35
N THR A 161 -9.48 12.89 -6.01
CA THR A 161 -8.11 12.88 -5.45
C THR A 161 -7.47 14.25 -5.59
N THR A 162 -6.66 14.66 -4.60
CA THR A 162 -5.80 15.85 -4.73
C THR A 162 -4.52 15.57 -5.52
N THR A 163 -4.22 14.30 -5.78
CA THR A 163 -2.96 13.86 -6.37
C THR A 163 -3.17 13.41 -7.82
N LEU A 164 -2.80 14.27 -8.78
CA LEU A 164 -2.97 14.00 -10.22
C LEU A 164 -2.27 12.72 -10.71
N SER A 165 -1.16 12.32 -10.06
CA SER A 165 -0.41 11.12 -10.43
C SER A 165 -1.20 9.83 -10.21
N VAL A 166 -2.16 9.82 -9.28
CA VAL A 166 -3.09 8.69 -9.06
C VAL A 166 -3.92 8.45 -10.32
N LEU A 167 -4.39 9.52 -10.98
CA LEU A 167 -5.22 9.42 -12.18
C LEU A 167 -4.46 8.87 -13.41
N GLN A 168 -3.13 8.92 -13.43
CA GLN A 168 -2.34 8.41 -14.56
C GLN A 168 -2.36 6.89 -14.70
N SER A 169 -2.78 6.16 -13.65
CA SER A 169 -2.95 4.71 -13.70
C SER A 169 -4.11 4.34 -14.62
N GLU A 170 -3.95 3.27 -15.40
CA GLU A 170 -5.01 2.70 -16.26
C GLU A 170 -6.23 2.26 -15.46
N ASN A 171 -6.16 2.21 -14.12
CA ASN A 171 -7.31 1.91 -13.27
C ASN A 171 -8.25 3.12 -13.17
N PHE A 172 -7.72 4.35 -13.10
CA PHE A 172 -8.50 5.58 -12.97
C PHE A 172 -8.74 6.23 -14.33
N LEU A 173 -7.98 7.26 -14.71
CA LEU A 173 -8.15 7.94 -16.00
C LEU A 173 -7.35 7.24 -17.12
N GLY A 174 -6.15 6.74 -16.80
CA GLY A 174 -5.25 6.12 -17.77
C GLY A 174 -4.71 7.10 -18.81
N LYS A 175 -3.98 6.57 -19.81
CA LYS A 175 -3.35 7.39 -20.88
C LYS A 175 -3.98 7.21 -22.25
N LYS A 176 -4.95 6.31 -22.40
CA LYS A 176 -5.54 5.91 -23.69
C LYS A 176 -7.06 5.87 -23.61
N GLY A 177 -7.71 5.88 -24.77
CA GLY A 177 -9.18 5.86 -24.89
C GLY A 177 -9.82 7.22 -24.67
N HIS A 178 -11.12 7.29 -24.97
CA HIS A 178 -11.98 8.45 -24.71
C HIS A 178 -12.14 8.65 -23.21
N ARG A 179 -11.81 9.84 -22.73
CA ARG A 179 -11.75 10.11 -21.30
C ARG A 179 -11.99 11.58 -20.99
N THR A 180 -12.61 11.82 -19.85
CA THR A 180 -12.89 13.14 -19.31
C THR A 180 -12.21 13.30 -17.96
N LEU A 181 -11.42 14.36 -17.78
CA LEU A 181 -10.83 14.78 -16.52
C LEU A 181 -11.62 15.96 -15.97
N PHE A 182 -12.16 15.83 -14.77
CA PHE A 182 -12.72 16.96 -14.03
C PHE A 182 -11.64 17.61 -13.18
N ASN A 183 -11.45 18.91 -13.38
CA ASN A 183 -10.79 19.81 -12.46
C ASN A 183 -11.88 20.43 -11.57
N VAL A 184 -11.87 20.15 -10.26
CA VAL A 184 -12.97 20.50 -9.35
C VAL A 184 -12.48 21.48 -8.28
N GLU A 185 -12.94 22.73 -8.33
CA GLU A 185 -12.80 23.68 -7.23
C GLU A 185 -13.84 23.35 -6.15
N CYS A 186 -13.41 22.74 -5.05
CA CYS A 186 -14.27 22.26 -3.96
C CYS A 186 -14.36 23.30 -2.84
N ILE A 187 -15.55 23.48 -2.26
CA ILE A 187 -15.76 24.34 -1.08
C ILE A 187 -15.87 23.55 0.24
N ASN A 188 -16.23 22.26 0.17
CA ASN A 188 -16.50 21.44 1.35
C ASN A 188 -16.01 19.98 1.23
N GLY A 189 -14.87 19.77 0.56
CA GLY A 189 -14.29 18.43 0.39
C GLY A 189 -13.92 17.79 1.74
N LYS A 190 -14.19 16.48 1.88
CA LYS A 190 -13.88 15.70 3.09
C LYS A 190 -12.65 14.84 2.86
N MET A 191 -11.59 15.09 3.62
CA MET A 191 -10.37 14.30 3.59
C MET A 191 -10.59 13.02 4.40
N ILE A 192 -10.76 11.88 3.75
CA ILE A 192 -11.11 10.63 4.45
C ILE A 192 -9.93 9.65 4.60
N HIS A 193 -8.71 10.07 4.26
CA HIS A 193 -7.50 9.23 4.28
C HIS A 193 -7.30 8.43 5.59
N ASN A 194 -7.59 9.02 6.76
CA ASN A 194 -7.45 8.33 8.06
C ASN A 194 -8.55 7.30 8.35
N HIS A 195 -9.62 7.30 7.56
CA HIS A 195 -10.82 6.49 7.78
C HIS A 195 -11.19 5.64 6.54
N SER A 196 -10.37 5.67 5.49
CA SER A 196 -10.59 4.95 4.24
C SER A 196 -9.85 3.60 4.26
N HIS A 197 -10.39 2.64 3.54
CA HIS A 197 -9.76 1.37 3.19
C HIS A 197 -8.51 1.59 2.31
N PHE A 198 -8.47 2.70 1.57
CA PHE A 198 -7.37 3.07 0.65
C PHE A 198 -6.73 4.42 1.06
N PRO A 199 -5.97 4.48 2.17
CA PRO A 199 -5.43 5.73 2.70
C PRO A 199 -4.45 6.44 1.76
N LEU A 200 -3.83 5.71 0.82
CA LEU A 200 -2.83 6.21 -0.12
C LEU A 200 -3.43 6.92 -1.34
N GLU A 201 -4.74 6.86 -1.55
CA GLU A 201 -5.40 7.52 -2.70
C GLU A 201 -5.52 9.05 -2.53
N SER A 202 -5.16 9.59 -1.36
CA SER A 202 -5.41 10.98 -0.97
C SER A 202 -6.85 11.38 -1.29
N GLU A 203 -7.78 10.49 -0.94
CA GLU A 203 -9.18 10.58 -1.33
C GLU A 203 -9.84 11.80 -0.68
N VAL A 204 -10.42 12.63 -1.54
CA VAL A 204 -11.31 13.73 -1.18
C VAL A 204 -12.72 13.31 -1.57
N LEU A 205 -13.58 13.17 -0.58
CA LEU A 205 -14.96 12.79 -0.80
C LEU A 205 -15.83 14.05 -0.83
N LEU A 206 -16.56 14.25 -1.92
CA LEU A 206 -17.59 15.28 -2.01
C LEU A 206 -18.94 14.70 -1.57
N LEU A 207 -19.66 15.47 -0.77
CA LEU A 207 -20.96 15.09 -0.23
C LEU A 207 -21.97 14.86 -1.38
N PRO A 208 -22.96 13.98 -1.16
CA PRO A 208 -24.00 13.76 -2.17
C PRO A 208 -24.81 15.05 -2.37
N CYS A 209 -25.41 15.19 -3.55
CA CYS A 209 -26.14 16.39 -3.96
C CYS A 209 -25.27 17.67 -4.01
N SER A 210 -23.98 17.52 -4.33
CA SER A 210 -23.09 18.67 -4.53
C SER A 210 -23.45 19.43 -5.81
N TYR A 211 -23.51 20.75 -5.73
CA TYR A 211 -23.94 21.64 -6.81
C TYR A 211 -22.75 22.36 -7.44
N PHE A 212 -22.71 22.42 -8.78
CA PHE A 212 -21.56 22.92 -9.52
C PHE A 212 -21.98 23.84 -10.67
N VAL A 213 -21.04 24.68 -11.10
CA VAL A 213 -21.07 25.38 -12.40
C VAL A 213 -19.90 24.92 -13.26
N VAL A 214 -20.13 24.75 -14.56
CA VAL A 214 -19.06 24.51 -15.53
C VAL A 214 -18.36 25.83 -15.83
N VAL A 215 -17.07 25.90 -15.51
CA VAL A 215 -16.25 27.11 -15.68
C VAL A 215 -15.65 27.18 -17.08
N SER A 216 -15.10 26.07 -17.57
CA SER A 216 -14.47 25.99 -18.89
C SER A 216 -14.29 24.55 -19.35
N LYS A 217 -14.19 24.33 -20.66
CA LYS A 217 -13.83 23.05 -21.29
C LYS A 217 -12.53 23.17 -22.09
N LEU A 218 -11.80 22.07 -22.20
CA LEU A 218 -10.59 21.98 -23.02
C LEU A 218 -10.46 20.59 -23.66
N ASP A 219 -10.41 20.52 -24.98
CA ASP A 219 -9.90 19.34 -25.70
C ASP A 219 -8.36 19.37 -25.66
N GLN A 220 -7.77 18.36 -25.03
CA GLN A 220 -6.32 18.23 -24.87
C GLN A 220 -5.70 17.33 -25.96
N GLY A 221 -6.48 16.87 -26.92
CA GLY A 221 -6.09 15.85 -27.89
C GLY A 221 -5.93 14.47 -27.25
N ASN A 222 -5.62 13.46 -28.07
CA ASN A 222 -5.47 12.06 -27.63
C ASN A 222 -6.71 11.51 -26.89
N ASN A 223 -7.90 11.96 -27.30
CA ASN A 223 -9.20 11.62 -26.74
C ASN A 223 -9.36 11.97 -25.25
N LEU A 224 -8.64 13.00 -24.77
CA LEU A 224 -8.76 13.52 -23.41
C LEU A 224 -9.41 14.91 -23.42
N HIS A 225 -10.57 15.01 -22.77
CA HIS A 225 -11.23 16.28 -22.51
C HIS A 225 -11.08 16.66 -21.04
N THR A 226 -10.80 17.92 -20.75
CA THR A 226 -10.83 18.46 -19.38
C THR A 226 -12.07 19.35 -19.22
N VAL A 227 -12.85 19.10 -18.17
CA VAL A 227 -13.97 19.94 -17.76
C VAL A 227 -13.61 20.57 -16.42
N HIS A 228 -13.52 21.89 -16.38
CA HIS A 228 -13.30 22.63 -15.15
C HIS A 228 -14.64 23.01 -14.55
N VAL A 229 -14.87 22.62 -13.30
CA VAL A 229 -16.09 22.88 -12.57
C VAL A 229 -15.79 23.49 -11.21
N ARG A 230 -16.69 24.36 -10.74
CA ARG A 230 -16.61 24.98 -9.42
C ARG A 230 -17.83 24.64 -8.60
N GLN A 231 -17.60 24.15 -7.39
CA GLN A 231 -18.66 23.87 -6.45
C GLN A 231 -19.26 25.19 -5.94
N LEU A 232 -20.58 25.23 -5.89
CA LEU A 232 -21.36 26.36 -5.41
C LEU A 232 -22.25 25.92 -4.24
N GLU A 233 -22.64 26.87 -3.40
CA GLU A 233 -23.76 26.67 -2.49
C GLU A 233 -25.06 26.59 -3.30
N PRO A 234 -25.89 25.56 -3.12
CA PRO A 234 -27.11 25.43 -3.88
C PRO A 234 -28.14 26.48 -3.44
N PRO A 235 -29.00 26.96 -4.36
CA PRO A 235 -30.03 27.96 -4.04
C PRO A 235 -31.08 27.45 -3.06
N VAL A 236 -31.21 26.12 -2.92
CA VAL A 236 -32.05 25.43 -1.93
C VAL A 236 -31.28 24.24 -1.36
N PRO A 237 -31.55 23.82 -0.10
CA PRO A 237 -30.93 22.61 0.45
C PRO A 237 -31.31 21.37 -0.37
N LEU A 238 -30.33 20.77 -1.05
CA LEU A 238 -30.53 19.54 -1.83
C LEU A 238 -30.40 18.28 -0.98
N ILE A 239 -29.74 18.39 0.17
CA ILE A 239 -29.70 17.38 1.24
C ILE A 239 -29.71 18.10 2.59
N HIS A 240 -30.54 17.63 3.53
CA HIS A 240 -30.56 18.17 4.88
C HIS A 240 -29.34 17.71 5.68
N PRO A 241 -28.80 18.50 6.64
CA PRO A 241 -27.77 18.03 7.55
C PRO A 241 -28.26 16.84 8.39
N PRO A 242 -27.36 15.92 8.78
CA PRO A 242 -27.76 14.71 9.51
C PRO A 242 -28.14 14.97 10.97
N PHE A 243 -27.98 16.18 11.49
CA PHE A 243 -28.38 16.57 12.85
C PHE A 243 -28.83 18.03 12.87
N ASP A 244 -29.58 18.39 13.91
CA ASP A 244 -30.05 19.76 14.10
C ASP A 244 -28.86 20.67 14.46
N LEU A 245 -28.47 21.54 13.54
CA LEU A 245 -27.38 22.49 13.72
C LEU A 245 -27.66 23.53 14.81
N THR A 246 -28.89 23.60 15.32
CA THR A 246 -29.26 24.49 16.43
C THR A 246 -28.82 23.97 17.82
N VAL A 247 -28.39 22.71 17.92
CA VAL A 247 -27.93 22.10 19.18
C VAL A 247 -26.41 21.97 19.19
N SER A 248 -25.75 22.87 19.93
CA SER A 248 -24.35 22.87 20.40
C SER A 248 -23.22 23.34 19.47
N ARG A 249 -22.81 24.60 19.65
CA ARG A 249 -21.38 24.98 19.74
C ARG A 249 -21.05 25.15 21.22
N PRO A 250 -20.06 24.46 21.80
CA PRO A 250 -19.39 24.95 22.99
C PRO A 250 -18.61 26.21 22.58
N THR A 251 -19.09 27.38 23.00
CA THR A 251 -18.32 28.62 22.91
C THR A 251 -17.17 28.57 23.89
N THR A 252 -15.96 28.28 23.41
CA THR A 252 -14.74 28.75 24.09
C THR A 252 -14.59 30.24 23.80
N PRO A 253 -14.46 31.12 24.80
CA PRO A 253 -14.30 32.56 24.56
C PRO A 253 -12.95 32.84 23.91
N MET A 254 -12.94 33.63 22.83
CA MET A 254 -11.72 34.30 22.37
C MET A 254 -11.30 35.33 23.43
N THR A 255 -10.26 35.01 24.19
CA THR A 255 -9.51 36.03 24.93
C THR A 255 -8.61 36.78 23.96
N ASN A 256 -8.93 38.06 23.76
CA ASN A 256 -8.07 39.05 23.14
C ASN A 256 -6.72 39.10 23.86
N ILE A 257 -5.61 38.95 23.14
CA ILE A 257 -4.30 39.40 23.61
C ILE A 257 -3.82 40.49 22.67
N THR A 258 -3.75 41.67 23.27
CA THR A 258 -3.25 42.94 22.76
C THR A 258 -1.75 42.87 22.45
N ILE A 259 -1.33 43.53 21.38
CA ILE A 259 0.08 43.78 21.06
C ILE A 259 0.62 44.83 22.05
N ALA A 260 1.75 44.53 22.70
CA ALA A 260 2.60 45.52 23.36
C ALA A 260 4.07 45.11 23.27
N ASP A 261 4.92 46.13 23.08
CA ASP A 261 6.32 46.10 22.68
C ASP A 261 7.33 45.54 23.70
N SER A 262 8.42 45.01 23.12
CA SER A 262 9.82 45.01 23.60
C SER A 262 10.19 44.49 25.00
N MET A 263 11.03 43.43 25.07
CA MET A 263 12.34 43.45 25.75
C MET A 263 13.10 42.10 25.62
N THR A 264 14.28 42.20 25.01
CA THR A 264 15.56 41.48 25.17
C THR A 264 15.68 40.13 25.91
N LEU A 265 16.20 39.15 25.15
CA LEU A 265 17.25 38.14 25.42
C LEU A 265 17.55 37.69 26.87
N SER A 266 17.43 36.37 27.09
CA SER A 266 18.49 35.56 27.73
C SER A 266 18.37 34.08 27.34
N ASP A 267 19.46 33.54 26.79
CA ASP A 267 19.71 32.12 26.51
C ASP A 267 19.59 31.23 27.76
N ASN A 268 18.92 30.07 27.63
CA ASN A 268 19.59 28.76 27.63
C ASN A 268 18.61 27.58 27.68
N SER A 269 19.04 26.51 27.01
CA SER A 269 18.59 25.11 27.09
C SER A 269 17.36 24.68 26.27
N LEU A 270 17.61 24.15 25.07
CA LEU A 270 17.51 22.72 24.77
C LEU A 270 17.90 22.48 23.31
N LYS A 271 19.02 21.77 23.13
CA LYS A 271 19.44 21.18 21.86
C LYS A 271 18.56 19.96 21.60
N GLU A 272 17.81 19.95 20.51
CA GLU A 272 17.48 18.70 19.81
C GLU A 272 17.25 18.94 18.31
N ARG A 273 17.72 17.96 17.54
CA ARG A 273 18.08 18.00 16.12
C ARG A 273 16.86 17.96 15.19
N THR A 274 16.79 18.90 14.25
CA THR A 274 16.00 18.81 13.01
C THR A 274 16.86 18.26 11.87
N THR A 275 16.38 17.23 11.17
CA THR A 275 16.92 16.77 9.88
C THR A 275 15.97 17.10 8.73
N ASN A 276 16.55 17.81 7.73
CA ASN A 276 16.33 17.76 6.29
C ASN A 276 14.93 18.02 5.70
N ALA A 277 14.67 19.31 5.39
CA ALA A 277 13.71 19.73 4.37
C ALA A 277 14.44 19.99 3.02
N ILE A 278 13.78 19.59 1.93
CA ILE A 278 14.23 19.73 0.52
C ILE A 278 13.94 21.18 0.03
N PRO A 279 14.78 21.78 -0.85
CA PRO A 279 14.64 23.19 -1.25
C PRO A 279 13.35 23.46 -2.04
N ARG A 280 12.64 24.53 -1.71
CA ARG A 280 11.54 25.08 -2.52
C ARG A 280 12.01 26.38 -3.15
N VAL A 281 12.01 26.43 -4.48
CA VAL A 281 12.10 27.66 -5.27
C VAL A 281 10.75 28.36 -5.16
N TYR A 282 10.72 29.61 -4.67
CA TYR A 282 9.51 30.43 -4.63
C TYR A 282 9.62 31.53 -5.69
N GLU A 283 8.86 31.42 -6.78
CA GLU A 283 8.55 32.57 -7.64
C GLU A 283 7.32 33.29 -7.07
N LEU A 284 7.50 34.50 -6.56
CA LEU A 284 6.41 35.38 -6.17
C LEU A 284 6.02 36.25 -7.36
N LYS A 285 4.82 36.05 -7.92
CA LYS A 285 4.19 37.00 -8.86
C LYS A 285 3.18 37.88 -8.10
N ALA A 286 3.44 39.18 -8.08
CA ALA A 286 2.48 40.21 -7.71
C ALA A 286 1.59 40.60 -8.91
N PRO A 287 0.37 41.17 -8.70
CA PRO A 287 -0.56 41.45 -9.77
C PRO A 287 -0.16 42.69 -10.59
N ALA A 288 -0.58 42.70 -11.86
CA ALA A 288 -0.09 43.58 -12.92
C ALA A 288 -0.49 45.05 -12.78
N THR A 289 0.49 45.95 -12.95
CA THR A 289 0.30 47.28 -13.58
C THR A 289 1.56 47.74 -14.32
N THR A 290 1.40 47.95 -15.64
CA THR A 290 2.14 48.85 -16.56
C THR A 290 3.67 49.04 -16.50
N ALA A 291 4.30 48.62 -17.60
CA ALA A 291 5.43 49.21 -18.34
C ALA A 291 6.88 49.16 -17.79
N THR A 292 7.77 48.70 -18.69
CA THR A 292 9.26 48.60 -18.70
C THR A 292 9.92 47.40 -17.98
N PRO A 293 10.94 46.76 -18.60
CA PRO A 293 11.55 45.55 -18.06
C PRO A 293 12.47 45.90 -16.89
N VAL A 294 12.06 45.54 -15.68
CA VAL A 294 12.92 45.62 -14.50
C VAL A 294 13.69 44.31 -14.41
N GLU A 295 15.02 44.38 -14.50
CA GLU A 295 15.91 43.25 -14.23
C GLU A 295 15.65 42.76 -12.80
N THR A 296 15.17 41.52 -12.67
CA THR A 296 14.95 40.88 -11.38
C THR A 296 16.27 40.48 -10.76
N GLU A 297 16.69 41.15 -9.68
CA GLU A 297 17.85 40.77 -8.87
C GLU A 297 17.64 39.36 -8.27
N LYS A 298 18.58 38.46 -8.53
CA LYS A 298 18.62 37.14 -7.89
C LYS A 298 19.38 37.25 -6.57
N ILE A 299 18.72 36.87 -5.50
CA ILE A 299 19.27 36.85 -4.15
C ILE A 299 19.35 35.38 -3.71
N PHE A 300 20.54 34.94 -3.32
CA PHE A 300 20.82 33.60 -2.84
C PHE A 300 21.18 33.64 -1.36
N LEU A 301 20.72 32.66 -0.57
CA LEU A 301 20.97 32.59 0.86
C LEU A 301 21.79 31.34 1.15
N CYS A 302 23.01 31.48 1.68
CA CYS A 302 23.87 30.35 2.00
C CYS A 302 23.46 29.74 3.35
N PRO A 303 22.89 28.52 3.42
CA PRO A 303 22.37 27.95 4.66
C PRO A 303 23.45 27.50 5.66
N GLN A 304 24.73 27.46 5.25
CA GLN A 304 25.84 27.05 6.14
C GLN A 304 26.37 28.22 6.98
N CYS A 305 26.42 29.43 6.43
CA CYS A 305 26.88 30.64 7.14
C CYS A 305 25.78 31.69 7.33
N ASN A 306 24.59 31.46 6.76
CA ASN A 306 23.42 32.34 6.76
C ASN A 306 23.64 33.71 6.08
N GLU A 307 24.63 33.80 5.19
CA GLU A 307 24.95 35.02 4.44
C GLU A 307 24.06 35.18 3.20
N THR A 308 23.62 36.42 2.93
CA THR A 308 22.75 36.76 1.80
C THR A 308 23.58 37.36 0.67
N LEU A 309 23.59 36.72 -0.49
CA LEU A 309 24.40 37.08 -1.64
C LEU A 309 23.50 37.54 -2.79
N SER A 310 23.55 38.82 -3.11
CA SER A 310 22.80 39.44 -4.20
C SER A 310 23.68 39.64 -5.45
N ASN A 311 23.10 39.47 -6.64
CA ASN A 311 23.75 39.75 -7.94
C ASN A 311 24.96 38.88 -8.27
N ILE A 312 24.98 37.64 -7.77
CA ILE A 312 25.93 36.60 -8.20
C ILE A 312 25.23 35.55 -9.06
N ASP A 313 25.97 34.91 -9.97
CA ASP A 313 25.42 33.79 -10.74
C ASP A 313 25.45 32.47 -9.96
N GLU A 314 24.77 31.47 -10.51
CA GLU A 314 24.56 30.17 -9.86
C GLU A 314 25.88 29.38 -9.69
N ALA A 315 26.87 29.60 -10.56
CA ALA A 315 28.18 28.96 -10.47
C ALA A 315 29.03 29.59 -9.35
N ALA A 316 28.97 30.92 -9.20
CA ALA A 316 29.61 31.65 -8.11
C ALA A 316 28.97 31.29 -6.74
N TYR A 317 27.65 31.11 -6.70
CA TYR A 317 26.95 30.64 -5.50
C TYR A 317 27.36 29.22 -5.10
N LEU A 318 27.47 28.29 -6.07
CA LEU A 318 27.94 26.93 -5.84
C LEU A 318 29.40 26.89 -5.34
N GLN A 319 30.29 27.73 -5.89
CA GLN A 319 31.66 27.85 -5.38
C GLN A 319 31.72 28.38 -3.94
N HIS A 320 30.88 29.37 -3.61
CA HIS A 320 30.79 29.88 -2.24
C HIS A 320 30.28 28.79 -1.26
N MET A 321 29.24 28.05 -1.65
CA MET A 321 28.74 26.88 -0.90
C MET A 321 29.82 25.82 -0.67
N THR A 322 30.60 25.48 -1.70
CA THR A 322 31.71 24.50 -1.57
C THR A 322 32.82 25.02 -0.65
N SER A 323 33.13 26.32 -0.66
CA SER A 323 34.09 26.94 0.26
C SER A 323 33.61 26.91 1.73
N CYS A 324 32.34 27.18 1.98
CA CYS A 324 31.73 27.09 3.31
C CYS A 324 31.67 25.65 3.85
N ILE A 325 31.51 24.66 2.97
CA ILE A 325 31.54 23.24 3.34
C ILE A 325 32.97 22.79 3.66
N ASN A 326 33.96 23.21 2.86
CA ASN A 326 35.35 22.82 3.06
C ASN A 326 36.02 23.49 4.26
N THR A 327 35.51 24.64 4.73
CA THR A 327 35.99 25.29 5.97
C THR A 327 35.47 24.61 7.24
N ALA A 328 34.32 23.92 7.16
CA ALA A 328 33.76 23.14 8.27
C ALA A 328 34.49 21.80 8.53
N ASP A 329 35.32 21.32 7.59
CA ASP A 329 36.06 20.05 7.66
C ASP A 329 37.57 20.21 8.00
N SER A 330 37.98 21.39 8.49
CA SER A 330 39.39 21.66 8.83
C SER A 330 39.84 21.17 10.23
N SER A 331 39.08 20.31 10.90
CA SER A 331 39.49 19.68 12.17
C SER A 331 39.40 18.16 12.16
N ALA A 332 40.02 17.49 11.19
CA ALA A 332 40.59 16.15 11.36
C ALA A 332 41.54 15.85 10.19
N SER A 333 42.84 15.92 10.46
CA SER A 333 43.92 15.61 9.54
C SER A 333 43.86 14.17 9.02
N VAL A 334 43.85 14.02 7.70
CA VAL A 334 44.05 12.78 6.96
C VAL A 334 45.55 12.57 6.74
N GLU A 335 46.11 11.47 7.27
CA GLU A 335 47.33 10.88 6.71
C GLU A 335 46.93 9.73 5.78
N VAL A 336 47.20 9.93 4.49
CA VAL A 336 47.10 8.92 3.44
C VAL A 336 48.36 8.07 3.46
N LEU A 337 48.21 6.76 3.62
CA LEU A 337 49.20 5.79 3.14
C LEU A 337 48.50 4.71 2.32
N SER A 338 48.82 4.73 1.03
CA SER A 338 48.57 3.69 0.06
C SER A 338 49.42 2.43 0.36
N ASP A 339 49.04 1.35 -0.31
CA ASP A 339 49.81 0.13 -0.52
C ASP A 339 50.07 -0.77 0.70
N SER A 340 49.34 -1.89 0.76
CA SER A 340 49.93 -3.24 0.62
C SER A 340 48.99 -4.31 1.15
N LEU A 341 48.68 -5.28 0.29
CA LEU A 341 48.29 -6.63 0.71
C LEU A 341 49.31 -7.18 1.70
N SER A 342 48.87 -7.58 2.90
CA SER A 342 49.11 -8.90 3.51
C SER A 342 49.12 -8.85 5.05
N LYS A 343 48.51 -9.89 5.64
CA LYS A 343 48.72 -10.43 7.01
C LYS A 343 48.40 -9.53 8.21
N ILE A 344 47.25 -9.80 8.84
CA ILE A 344 47.07 -9.76 10.30
C ILE A 344 46.26 -11.02 10.65
N ASN A 345 46.91 -12.12 11.01
CA ASN A 345 47.36 -12.51 12.34
C ASN A 345 46.23 -12.59 13.38
N THR A 346 45.89 -13.83 13.68
CA THR A 346 44.98 -14.30 14.73
C THR A 346 45.51 -13.95 16.12
N GLY A 347 44.67 -13.33 16.95
CA GLY A 347 44.91 -13.14 18.39
C GLY A 347 43.58 -12.86 19.11
N PRO A 348 43.37 -13.38 20.34
CA PRO A 348 42.05 -13.73 20.84
C PRO A 348 41.33 -12.51 21.42
N VAL A 349 40.16 -12.17 20.87
CA VAL A 349 39.27 -11.23 21.55
C VAL A 349 38.36 -12.02 22.47
N SER A 350 38.46 -11.67 23.74
CA SER A 350 37.82 -12.27 24.89
C SER A 350 36.30 -12.33 24.75
N VAL A 351 35.80 -13.53 24.95
CA VAL A 351 34.40 -13.87 25.18
C VAL A 351 33.92 -13.12 26.42
N ILE A 352 33.02 -12.16 26.24
CA ILE A 352 32.07 -11.77 27.30
C ILE A 352 30.84 -12.64 27.08
N THR A 353 30.84 -13.80 27.74
CA THR A 353 29.66 -14.65 27.93
C THR A 353 28.71 -13.94 28.88
N THR A 354 27.72 -13.24 28.33
CA THR A 354 26.41 -13.13 28.99
C THR A 354 25.60 -14.33 28.51
N THR A 355 25.55 -15.36 29.34
CA THR A 355 24.72 -16.56 29.17
C THR A 355 23.25 -16.23 29.41
N GLU A 356 22.66 -15.47 28.50
CA GLU A 356 21.23 -15.56 28.26
C GLU A 356 21.09 -16.13 26.86
N THR A 357 20.72 -17.40 26.77
CA THR A 357 20.39 -18.01 25.49
C THR A 357 19.24 -17.19 24.90
N PRO A 358 19.40 -16.54 23.73
CA PRO A 358 18.33 -15.75 23.16
C PRO A 358 17.06 -16.60 23.00
N LEU A 359 15.89 -15.99 23.24
CA LEU A 359 14.60 -16.68 23.26
C LEU A 359 14.39 -17.56 22.02
N PHE A 360 14.80 -17.09 20.84
CA PHE A 360 14.63 -17.81 19.59
C PHE A 360 15.54 -19.05 19.46
N SER A 361 16.86 -18.89 19.59
CA SER A 361 17.80 -20.02 19.49
C SER A 361 17.67 -21.02 20.63
N GLY A 362 17.17 -20.59 21.80
CA GLY A 362 16.75 -21.48 22.88
C GLY A 362 15.63 -22.43 22.42
N ARG A 363 14.55 -21.88 21.85
CA ARG A 363 13.39 -22.67 21.39
C ARG A 363 13.69 -23.62 20.24
N LEU A 364 14.60 -23.26 19.33
CA LEU A 364 15.04 -24.16 18.26
C LEU A 364 15.83 -25.39 18.77
N ARG A 365 16.38 -25.34 19.98
CA ARG A 365 17.06 -26.50 20.61
C ARG A 365 16.07 -27.45 21.29
N GLU A 366 14.85 -27.00 21.53
CA GLU A 366 13.79 -27.84 22.08
C GLU A 366 13.31 -28.85 21.04
N LYS A 367 12.65 -29.91 21.50
CA LYS A 367 12.06 -30.88 20.57
C LYS A 367 10.90 -30.21 19.81
N PRO A 368 10.75 -30.46 18.49
CA PRO A 368 9.60 -29.99 17.76
C PRO A 368 8.31 -30.49 18.43
N LYS A 369 7.32 -29.61 18.52
CA LYS A 369 5.99 -29.94 19.05
C LYS A 369 5.27 -30.95 18.17
N LEU A 370 5.51 -30.86 16.87
CA LEU A 370 4.94 -31.74 15.85
C LEU A 370 5.98 -31.97 14.75
N CYS A 371 6.10 -33.22 14.32
CA CYS A 371 6.85 -33.60 13.13
C CYS A 371 5.90 -34.28 12.14
N LEU A 372 5.79 -33.73 10.93
CA LEU A 372 5.00 -34.32 9.84
C LEU A 372 5.93 -34.84 8.77
N ASN A 373 5.93 -36.16 8.56
CA ASN A 373 6.62 -36.75 7.42
C ASN A 373 5.87 -36.40 6.14
N ILE A 374 6.57 -35.82 5.16
CA ILE A 374 5.96 -35.40 3.89
C ILE A 374 6.64 -36.09 2.71
N ASN A 375 5.82 -36.61 1.80
CA ASN A 375 6.28 -37.09 0.51
C ASN A 375 6.34 -35.90 -0.45
N SER A 376 7.43 -35.14 -0.36
CA SER A 376 7.64 -33.92 -1.13
C SER A 376 8.93 -34.02 -1.94
N GLU A 377 8.86 -33.57 -3.18
CA GLU A 377 10.02 -33.35 -4.05
C GLU A 377 10.42 -31.86 -4.13
N GLN A 378 9.59 -30.96 -3.58
CA GLN A 378 9.78 -29.51 -3.69
C GLN A 378 9.93 -28.84 -2.31
N ASP A 379 10.85 -27.89 -2.22
CA ASP A 379 11.23 -27.22 -0.97
C ASP A 379 10.31 -26.01 -0.67
N LEU A 380 8.99 -26.19 -0.76
CA LEU A 380 8.04 -25.06 -0.75
C LEU A 380 6.95 -25.22 0.32
N ILE A 381 6.93 -24.23 1.21
CA ILE A 381 5.91 -24.03 2.24
C ILE A 381 5.55 -22.55 2.34
N ALA A 382 4.31 -22.27 2.72
CA ALA A 382 3.83 -20.95 3.11
C ALA A 382 2.71 -21.12 4.15
N ALA A 383 2.53 -20.15 5.03
CA ALA A 383 1.51 -20.21 6.07
C ALA A 383 0.73 -18.91 6.17
N ASN A 384 -0.46 -19.01 6.77
CA ASN A 384 -1.25 -17.88 7.27
C ASN A 384 -1.55 -18.08 8.76
N ASP A 385 -2.54 -17.36 9.31
CA ASP A 385 -2.92 -17.44 10.72
C ASP A 385 -3.74 -18.67 11.12
N LYS A 386 -3.94 -19.64 10.22
CA LYS A 386 -4.69 -20.87 10.53
C LYS A 386 -4.07 -22.13 9.96
N TYR A 387 -3.41 -22.01 8.83
CA TYR A 387 -3.05 -23.12 7.98
C TYR A 387 -1.64 -22.97 7.42
N LEU A 388 -0.98 -24.12 7.33
CA LEU A 388 0.24 -24.30 6.54
C LEU A 388 -0.14 -24.94 5.21
N LEU A 389 0.31 -24.33 4.12
CA LEU A 389 0.31 -24.91 2.79
C LEU A 389 1.70 -25.44 2.47
N TYR A 390 1.80 -26.72 2.10
CA TYR A 390 3.03 -27.31 1.60
C TYR A 390 2.82 -28.03 0.28
N CYS A 391 3.91 -28.12 -0.49
CA CYS A 391 3.93 -28.78 -1.78
C CYS A 391 4.36 -30.25 -1.61
N ALA A 392 3.43 -31.19 -1.75
CA ALA A 392 3.75 -32.61 -1.94
C ALA A 392 4.10 -32.88 -3.41
N SER A 393 4.66 -34.05 -3.77
CA SER A 393 5.18 -34.31 -5.13
C SER A 393 4.19 -33.92 -6.25
N ASN A 394 2.92 -34.32 -6.14
CA ASN A 394 1.88 -34.05 -7.14
C ASN A 394 0.65 -33.32 -6.58
N SER A 395 0.73 -32.76 -5.37
CA SER A 395 -0.39 -32.06 -4.75
C SER A 395 0.03 -30.88 -3.87
N LEU A 396 -0.95 -30.04 -3.57
CA LEU A 396 -0.89 -28.98 -2.58
C LEU A 396 -1.70 -29.42 -1.37
N CYS A 397 -1.04 -29.51 -0.22
CA CYS A 397 -1.64 -30.00 1.02
C CYS A 397 -1.73 -28.86 2.03
N LEU A 398 -2.94 -28.62 2.52
CA LEU A 398 -3.26 -27.65 3.56
C LEU A 398 -3.46 -28.38 4.88
N VAL A 399 -2.73 -28.01 5.93
CA VAL A 399 -2.82 -28.60 7.27
C VAL A 399 -3.06 -27.53 8.34
N ASP A 400 -3.71 -27.90 9.43
CA ASP A 400 -3.82 -27.04 10.63
C ASP A 400 -2.59 -27.14 11.54
N GLU A 401 -2.61 -26.42 12.67
CA GLU A 401 -1.54 -26.45 13.68
C GLU A 401 -1.32 -27.81 14.35
N GLN A 402 -2.32 -28.70 14.28
CA GLN A 402 -2.22 -30.07 14.77
C GLN A 402 -1.72 -31.04 13.68
N GLY A 403 -1.51 -30.56 12.45
CA GLY A 403 -1.09 -31.34 11.31
C GLY A 403 -2.20 -32.13 10.63
N HIS A 404 -3.47 -31.86 10.95
CA HIS A 404 -4.58 -32.51 10.28
C HIS A 404 -4.76 -31.92 8.88
N GLU A 405 -4.80 -32.80 7.88
CA GLU A 405 -5.06 -32.40 6.51
C GLU A 405 -6.48 -31.81 6.38
N LYS A 406 -6.52 -30.55 5.95
CA LYS A 406 -7.75 -29.81 5.66
C LYS A 406 -8.12 -29.87 4.19
N LEU A 407 -7.13 -29.86 3.30
CA LEU A 407 -7.34 -29.85 1.87
C LEU A 407 -6.15 -30.49 1.15
N ASN A 408 -6.41 -31.25 0.10
CA ASN A 408 -5.39 -31.87 -0.74
C ASN A 408 -5.79 -31.76 -2.20
N ILE A 409 -5.05 -30.93 -2.95
CA ILE A 409 -5.38 -30.58 -4.33
C ILE A 409 -4.30 -31.15 -5.25
N LYS A 410 -4.71 -32.06 -6.13
CA LYS A 410 -3.84 -32.54 -7.20
C LYS A 410 -3.52 -31.42 -8.18
N ARG A 411 -2.27 -31.38 -8.65
CA ARG A 411 -1.79 -30.43 -9.65
C ARG A 411 -0.94 -31.14 -10.70
N GLU A 412 -0.93 -30.59 -11.91
CA GLU A 412 -0.18 -31.12 -13.06
C GLU A 412 0.98 -30.19 -13.49
N PHE A 413 1.30 -29.18 -12.68
CA PHE A 413 2.35 -28.19 -12.95
C PHE A 413 3.30 -28.06 -11.76
N GLY A 414 4.58 -27.78 -12.01
CA GLY A 414 5.57 -27.47 -10.96
C GLY A 414 5.36 -26.09 -10.35
N ILE A 415 5.91 -25.83 -9.16
CA ILE A 415 5.77 -24.56 -8.43
C ILE A 415 7.17 -23.96 -8.20
N HIS A 416 7.33 -22.66 -8.44
CA HIS A 416 8.53 -21.91 -8.10
C HIS A 416 8.46 -21.32 -6.70
N ASP A 417 7.33 -20.70 -6.37
CA ASP A 417 7.16 -20.06 -5.07
C ASP A 417 5.69 -19.99 -4.64
N ILE A 418 5.49 -19.84 -3.34
CA ILE A 418 4.20 -19.66 -2.70
C ILE A 418 4.33 -18.54 -1.67
N CYS A 419 3.35 -17.64 -1.64
CA CYS A 419 3.19 -16.68 -0.55
C CYS A 419 1.72 -16.57 -0.13
N TRP A 420 1.48 -16.01 1.05
CA TRP A 420 0.15 -15.69 1.55
C TRP A 420 -0.14 -14.21 1.32
N SER A 421 -1.35 -13.87 0.83
CA SER A 421 -1.87 -12.51 0.84
C SER A 421 -2.96 -12.41 1.88
N SER A 422 -2.73 -11.54 2.87
CA SER A 422 -3.76 -11.17 3.85
C SER A 422 -4.88 -10.35 3.20
N TYR A 423 -4.55 -9.48 2.24
CA TYR A 423 -5.51 -8.69 1.48
C TYR A 423 -6.52 -9.55 0.70
N LEU A 424 -6.03 -10.51 -0.09
CA LEU A 424 -6.92 -11.42 -0.82
C LEU A 424 -7.47 -12.54 0.06
N ASN A 425 -6.88 -12.76 1.25
CA ASN A 425 -7.13 -13.93 2.10
C ASN A 425 -6.96 -15.25 1.32
N ARG A 426 -5.89 -15.35 0.53
CA ARG A 426 -5.61 -16.47 -0.39
C ARG A 426 -4.11 -16.76 -0.46
N PHE A 427 -3.75 -18.02 -0.72
CA PHE A 427 -2.37 -18.34 -1.12
C PHE A 427 -2.18 -18.05 -2.61
N LEU A 428 -1.05 -17.42 -2.92
CA LEU A 428 -0.59 -17.13 -4.27
C LEU A 428 0.45 -18.17 -4.65
N ILE A 429 0.25 -18.81 -5.80
CA ILE A 429 1.05 -19.94 -6.25
C ILE A 429 1.63 -19.61 -7.61
N LEU A 430 2.95 -19.52 -7.67
CA LEU A 430 3.70 -19.20 -8.86
C LEU A 430 4.17 -20.50 -9.53
N SER A 431 3.66 -20.81 -10.73
CA SER A 431 3.98 -22.06 -11.41
C SER A 431 5.27 -22.01 -12.23
N TRP A 432 5.88 -23.18 -12.41
CA TRP A 432 7.09 -23.39 -13.22
C TRP A 432 6.75 -23.60 -14.70
N SER A 433 5.89 -24.55 -15.05
CA SER A 433 5.55 -24.82 -16.45
C SER A 433 4.50 -23.82 -16.96
N LYS A 434 4.91 -22.93 -17.87
CA LYS A 434 4.11 -21.77 -18.35
C LYS A 434 3.79 -20.84 -17.17
N PRO A 435 4.68 -19.89 -16.84
CA PRO A 435 4.68 -19.19 -15.55
C PRO A 435 3.35 -18.47 -15.36
N LYS A 436 2.55 -19.01 -14.46
CA LYS A 436 1.20 -18.56 -14.17
C LYS A 436 1.08 -18.34 -12.68
N LEU A 437 0.24 -17.37 -12.34
CA LEU A 437 -0.17 -17.12 -10.99
C LEU A 437 -1.54 -17.76 -10.76
N TYR A 438 -1.62 -18.57 -9.72
CA TYR A 438 -2.87 -19.15 -9.24
C TYR A 438 -3.19 -18.62 -7.85
N LEU A 439 -4.48 -18.39 -7.60
CA LEU A 439 -5.02 -18.20 -6.27
C LEU A 439 -5.57 -19.53 -5.78
N LEU A 440 -5.23 -19.91 -4.55
CA LEU A 440 -5.83 -21.05 -3.87
C LEU A 440 -6.96 -20.56 -2.96
N ASP A 441 -8.19 -20.94 -3.31
CA ASP A 441 -9.37 -20.73 -2.48
C ASP A 441 -9.54 -21.84 -1.44
N ILE A 442 -9.24 -21.46 -0.18
CA ILE A 442 -9.33 -22.32 0.99
C ILE A 442 -10.74 -22.37 1.61
N ASN A 443 -11.66 -21.51 1.17
CA ASN A 443 -13.03 -21.43 1.69
C ASN A 443 -14.00 -22.33 0.92
N LEU A 444 -13.62 -22.82 -0.26
CA LEU A 444 -14.44 -23.76 -1.03
C LEU A 444 -14.54 -25.12 -0.32
N SER A 445 -15.69 -25.77 -0.48
CA SER A 445 -15.90 -27.14 0.01
C SER A 445 -14.90 -28.12 -0.59
N ARG A 446 -14.51 -29.15 0.16
CA ARG A 446 -13.66 -30.27 -0.31
C ARG A 446 -14.19 -30.98 -1.57
N THR A 447 -15.48 -30.86 -1.85
CA THR A 447 -16.12 -31.47 -3.03
C THR A 447 -15.92 -30.65 -4.31
N THR A 448 -15.38 -29.43 -4.21
CA THR A 448 -15.19 -28.54 -5.35
C THR A 448 -13.88 -28.85 -6.08
N THR A 449 -13.92 -28.94 -7.42
CA THR A 449 -12.72 -29.20 -8.24
C THR A 449 -11.96 -27.94 -8.65
N LYS A 450 -12.44 -26.75 -8.27
CA LYS A 450 -11.96 -25.43 -8.71
C LYS A 450 -11.23 -24.62 -7.62
N HIS A 451 -10.52 -25.29 -6.70
CA HIS A 451 -9.76 -24.59 -5.66
C HIS A 451 -8.65 -23.68 -6.19
N LEU A 452 -8.11 -23.99 -7.39
CA LEU A 452 -7.07 -23.19 -8.02
C LEU A 452 -7.67 -22.34 -9.14
N VAL A 453 -7.57 -21.02 -8.98
CA VAL A 453 -8.01 -20.05 -9.99
C VAL A 453 -6.79 -19.39 -10.60
N ARG A 454 -6.58 -19.60 -11.91
CA ARG A 454 -5.53 -18.89 -12.65
C ARG A 454 -5.95 -17.43 -12.82
N VAL A 455 -5.09 -16.52 -12.40
CA VAL A 455 -5.34 -15.07 -12.51
C VAL A 455 -4.39 -14.35 -13.45
N LYS A 456 -3.18 -14.89 -13.65
CA LYS A 456 -2.18 -14.26 -14.52
C LYS A 456 -1.29 -15.28 -15.22
N GLU A 457 -0.82 -14.90 -16.40
CA GLU A 457 0.29 -15.55 -17.12
C GLU A 457 1.40 -14.52 -17.33
N PHE A 458 2.64 -14.91 -17.07
CA PHE A 458 3.82 -14.06 -17.17
C PHE A 458 4.54 -14.30 -18.50
N ALA A 459 5.19 -13.26 -19.02
CA ALA A 459 5.98 -13.36 -20.24
C ALA A 459 7.29 -14.16 -20.06
N THR A 460 7.82 -14.17 -18.83
CA THR A 460 9.09 -14.82 -18.47
C THR A 460 8.92 -15.69 -17.23
N TYR A 461 9.85 -16.62 -17.02
CA TYR A 461 9.87 -17.44 -15.81
C TYR A 461 10.18 -16.58 -14.59
N MET A 462 9.41 -16.81 -13.53
CA MET A 462 9.52 -16.10 -12.26
C MET A 462 10.05 -17.06 -11.18
N GLU A 463 11.03 -16.61 -10.40
CA GLU A 463 11.73 -17.39 -9.37
C GLU A 463 11.04 -17.28 -8.00
N SER A 464 10.65 -16.08 -7.59
CA SER A 464 10.08 -15.82 -6.27
C SER A 464 8.96 -14.80 -6.33
N CYS A 465 8.01 -14.90 -5.42
CA CYS A 465 6.89 -13.98 -5.29
C CYS A 465 6.65 -13.59 -3.83
N THR A 466 6.19 -12.35 -3.62
CA THR A 466 5.72 -11.85 -2.33
C THR A 466 4.68 -10.76 -2.59
N CYS A 467 3.82 -10.50 -1.61
CA CYS A 467 2.84 -9.42 -1.69
C CYS A 467 2.79 -8.62 -0.39
N ASP A 468 2.44 -7.35 -0.52
CA ASP A 468 1.92 -6.53 0.57
C ASP A 468 0.39 -6.49 0.44
N ASP A 469 -0.26 -5.42 0.92
CA ASP A 469 -1.72 -5.31 0.84
C ASP A 469 -2.21 -5.15 -0.60
N GLU A 470 -1.55 -4.36 -1.45
CA GLU A 470 -2.12 -4.00 -2.76
C GLU A 470 -1.32 -4.54 -3.95
N THR A 471 -0.08 -4.97 -3.71
CA THR A 471 0.87 -5.29 -4.77
C THR A 471 1.46 -6.68 -4.62
N LEU A 472 1.68 -7.31 -5.78
CA LEU A 472 2.46 -8.52 -5.94
C LEU A 472 3.80 -8.13 -6.54
N MET A 473 4.89 -8.48 -5.87
CA MET A 473 6.23 -8.44 -6.45
C MET A 473 6.66 -9.84 -6.84
N VAL A 474 7.18 -9.97 -8.06
CA VAL A 474 7.79 -11.21 -8.57
C VAL A 474 9.18 -10.95 -9.12
N SER A 475 10.13 -11.85 -8.87
CA SER A 475 11.48 -11.78 -9.43
C SER A 475 11.63 -12.76 -10.58
N SER A 476 12.29 -12.37 -11.67
CA SER A 476 12.56 -13.29 -12.79
C SER A 476 13.69 -14.28 -12.45
N THR A 477 13.68 -15.43 -13.13
CA THR A 477 14.75 -16.43 -13.00
C THR A 477 16.04 -15.97 -13.72
N GLY A 478 17.19 -16.50 -13.29
CA GLY A 478 18.46 -16.34 -14.00
C GLY A 478 19.29 -15.11 -13.61
N LYS A 479 20.38 -14.88 -14.34
CA LYS A 479 21.31 -13.76 -14.12
C LYS A 479 20.69 -12.46 -14.62
N GLY A 480 20.88 -11.37 -13.88
CA GLY A 480 20.25 -10.08 -14.17
C GLY A 480 18.75 -10.07 -13.87
N SER A 481 18.30 -10.81 -12.85
CA SER A 481 16.89 -10.89 -12.46
C SER A 481 16.24 -9.51 -12.42
N VAL A 482 15.09 -9.37 -13.08
CA VAL A 482 14.22 -8.20 -12.92
C VAL A 482 13.24 -8.44 -11.79
N ILE A 483 12.71 -7.38 -11.20
CA ILE A 483 11.60 -7.45 -10.26
C ILE A 483 10.41 -6.71 -10.87
N GLU A 484 9.32 -7.41 -11.07
CA GLU A 484 8.08 -6.86 -11.61
C GLU A 484 7.08 -6.67 -10.48
N VAL A 485 6.46 -5.49 -10.44
CA VAL A 485 5.45 -5.11 -9.46
C VAL A 485 4.11 -5.07 -10.17
N TYR A 486 3.15 -5.83 -9.67
CA TYR A 486 1.81 -5.95 -10.19
C TYR A 486 0.79 -5.46 -9.16
N SER A 487 -0.29 -4.84 -9.61
CA SER A 487 -1.45 -4.62 -8.76
C SER A 487 -2.13 -5.97 -8.50
N MET A 488 -2.40 -6.33 -7.25
CA MET A 488 -3.22 -7.52 -6.95
C MET A 488 -4.69 -7.31 -7.25
N PHE A 489 -5.11 -6.06 -7.42
CA PHE A 489 -6.48 -5.72 -7.77
C PHE A 489 -6.87 -6.29 -9.14
N ASN A 490 -6.03 -6.06 -10.15
CA ASN A 490 -6.32 -6.46 -11.53
C ASN A 490 -5.16 -7.12 -12.27
N TRP A 491 -4.07 -7.40 -11.58
CA TRP A 491 -2.90 -8.08 -12.11
C TRP A 491 -2.16 -7.29 -13.20
N ASN A 492 -2.41 -5.99 -13.31
CA ASN A 492 -1.70 -5.10 -14.22
C ASN A 492 -0.29 -4.79 -13.70
N LEU A 493 0.66 -4.73 -14.63
CA LEU A 493 2.03 -4.36 -14.33
C LEU A 493 2.08 -2.87 -13.95
N ILE A 494 2.55 -2.57 -12.75
CA ILE A 494 2.77 -1.21 -12.24
C ILE A 494 4.17 -0.73 -12.60
N ARG A 495 5.18 -1.57 -12.35
CA ARG A 495 6.59 -1.19 -12.45
C ARG A 495 7.49 -2.39 -12.71
N ILE A 496 8.61 -2.17 -13.42
CA ILE A 496 9.70 -3.13 -13.53
C ILE A 496 10.98 -2.49 -13.02
N PHE A 497 11.63 -3.13 -12.07
CA PHE A 497 13.01 -2.84 -11.68
C PHE A 497 13.95 -3.75 -12.46
N LYS A 498 14.90 -3.15 -13.16
CA LYS A 498 15.91 -3.85 -13.97
C LYS A 498 17.30 -3.67 -13.35
N PRO A 499 18.31 -4.48 -13.72
CA PRO A 499 19.69 -4.20 -13.37
C PRO A 499 20.10 -2.76 -13.75
N PRO A 500 20.88 -2.05 -12.92
CA PRO A 500 21.49 -2.49 -11.66
C PRO A 500 20.59 -2.36 -10.41
N VAL A 501 19.37 -1.84 -10.56
CA VAL A 501 18.45 -1.54 -9.43
C VAL A 501 17.91 -2.83 -8.81
N SER A 502 17.50 -3.81 -9.62
CA SER A 502 17.04 -5.11 -9.10
C SER A 502 18.21 -5.97 -8.59
N CYS A 503 19.25 -6.16 -9.41
CA CYS A 503 20.51 -6.79 -9.03
C CYS A 503 21.59 -6.44 -10.06
N LYS A 504 22.83 -6.88 -9.86
CA LYS A 504 23.87 -6.78 -10.90
C LYS A 504 23.63 -7.79 -12.01
N GLU A 505 24.23 -7.58 -13.18
CA GLU A 505 24.07 -8.43 -14.36
C GLU A 505 24.48 -9.89 -14.12
N ASN A 506 25.50 -10.13 -13.29
CA ASN A 506 25.98 -11.47 -12.93
C ASN A 506 25.32 -12.05 -11.66
N HIS A 507 24.35 -11.35 -11.09
CA HIS A 507 23.62 -11.77 -9.89
C HIS A 507 22.24 -12.32 -10.26
N SER A 508 21.65 -13.13 -9.39
CA SER A 508 20.26 -13.60 -9.48
C SER A 508 19.55 -13.33 -8.16
N VAL A 509 18.30 -12.86 -8.24
CA VAL A 509 17.42 -12.79 -7.07
C VAL A 509 16.88 -14.20 -6.80
N ASP A 510 17.15 -14.74 -5.60
CA ASP A 510 16.78 -16.10 -5.21
C ASP A 510 15.45 -16.13 -4.42
N LYS A 511 15.25 -15.16 -3.52
CA LYS A 511 14.02 -15.04 -2.74
C LYS A 511 13.71 -13.59 -2.41
N ILE A 512 12.42 -13.25 -2.40
CA ILE A 512 11.90 -11.97 -1.92
C ILE A 512 10.78 -12.19 -0.90
N ARG A 513 10.76 -11.44 0.20
CA ARG A 513 9.60 -11.30 1.09
C ARG A 513 9.46 -9.88 1.60
N PHE A 514 8.24 -9.35 1.55
CA PHE A 514 7.89 -8.16 2.29
C PHE A 514 8.05 -8.41 3.79
N ASN A 515 8.37 -7.34 4.52
CA ASN A 515 8.19 -7.36 5.96
C ASN A 515 6.71 -7.18 6.33
N SER A 516 6.40 -7.39 7.61
CA SER A 516 5.03 -7.32 8.14
C SER A 516 4.32 -5.98 7.91
N ASP A 517 5.04 -4.86 7.78
CA ASP A 517 4.46 -3.53 7.55
C ASP A 517 4.49 -3.08 6.08
N GLY A 518 5.05 -3.89 5.17
CA GLY A 518 5.18 -3.56 3.74
C GLY A 518 6.18 -2.43 3.41
N LEU A 519 6.88 -1.85 4.39
CA LEU A 519 7.83 -0.74 4.20
C LEU A 519 9.24 -1.22 3.86
N ARG A 520 9.56 -2.50 4.06
CA ARG A 520 10.85 -3.10 3.72
C ARG A 520 10.65 -4.41 2.97
N ILE A 521 11.60 -4.74 2.11
CA ILE A 521 11.63 -6.04 1.43
C ILE A 521 12.98 -6.70 1.68
N GLY A 522 12.92 -7.93 2.19
CA GLY A 522 14.07 -8.80 2.33
C GLY A 522 14.33 -9.53 1.01
N VAL A 523 15.57 -9.49 0.55
CA VAL A 523 15.99 -10.08 -0.73
C VAL A 523 17.22 -10.94 -0.52
N THR A 524 17.16 -12.23 -0.86
CA THR A 524 18.37 -13.05 -0.99
C THR A 524 18.89 -12.99 -2.42
N ILE A 525 20.16 -12.66 -2.56
CA ILE A 525 20.84 -12.59 -3.85
C ILE A 525 21.89 -13.71 -3.90
N ARG A 526 22.03 -14.32 -5.09
CA ARG A 526 23.11 -15.26 -5.39
C ARG A 526 23.97 -14.77 -6.54
N ALA A 527 25.28 -15.00 -6.44
CA ALA A 527 26.22 -14.81 -7.55
C ALA A 527 26.98 -16.10 -7.81
N GLU A 528 27.04 -16.52 -9.07
CA GLU A 528 27.86 -17.67 -9.47
C GLU A 528 29.34 -17.28 -9.43
N GLN A 529 30.17 -18.11 -8.77
CA GLN A 529 31.62 -17.89 -8.65
C GLN A 529 32.38 -18.75 -9.66
N GLN A 530 32.23 -20.08 -9.57
CA GLN A 530 32.87 -21.08 -10.44
C GLN A 530 31.96 -22.30 -10.52
N LYS A 531 31.71 -22.84 -11.73
CA LYS A 531 30.90 -24.05 -12.04
C LYS A 531 30.09 -24.61 -10.86
N SER A 532 28.84 -24.15 -10.73
CA SER A 532 27.87 -24.61 -9.71
C SER A 532 28.20 -24.27 -8.24
N ASN A 533 29.17 -23.38 -7.99
CA ASN A 533 29.43 -22.78 -6.69
C ASN A 533 28.90 -21.34 -6.66
N TYR A 534 28.06 -21.03 -5.67
CA TYR A 534 27.39 -19.75 -5.54
C TYR A 534 27.80 -19.06 -4.24
N LYS A 535 27.79 -17.73 -4.24
CA LYS A 535 27.85 -16.91 -3.03
C LYS A 535 26.46 -16.33 -2.77
N TYR A 536 25.97 -16.44 -1.55
CA TYR A 536 24.69 -15.86 -1.13
C TYR A 536 24.88 -14.74 -0.11
N TRP A 537 24.06 -13.71 -0.23
CA TRP A 537 23.92 -12.67 0.78
C TRP A 537 22.46 -12.22 0.83
N PHE A 538 22.14 -11.49 1.89
CA PHE A 538 20.82 -10.93 2.12
C PHE A 538 20.90 -9.41 2.07
N GLU A 539 19.84 -8.79 1.55
CA GLU A 539 19.70 -7.36 1.49
C GLU A 539 18.33 -6.96 2.02
N ILE A 540 18.30 -5.89 2.82
CA ILE A 540 17.07 -5.18 3.16
C ILE A 540 16.98 -4.01 2.22
N ARG A 541 15.84 -3.86 1.53
CA ARG A 541 15.64 -2.81 0.54
C ARG A 541 14.35 -2.05 0.80
N ASN A 542 14.30 -0.82 0.31
CA ASN A 542 13.07 -0.05 0.21
C ASN A 542 12.25 -0.57 -0.99
N PRO A 543 11.02 -1.06 -0.81
CA PRO A 543 10.25 -1.68 -1.89
C PRO A 543 9.80 -0.67 -2.96
N ARG A 544 9.70 0.63 -2.64
CA ARG A 544 9.25 1.66 -3.59
C ARG A 544 10.28 1.98 -4.67
N ASN A 545 11.56 1.95 -4.32
CA ASN A 545 12.66 2.32 -5.22
C ASN A 545 13.75 1.24 -5.36
N MET A 546 13.65 0.13 -4.61
CA MET A 546 14.61 -0.96 -4.51
C MET A 546 16.01 -0.53 -4.04
N HIS A 547 16.13 0.65 -3.41
CA HIS A 547 17.38 1.10 -2.81
C HIS A 547 17.81 0.16 -1.69
N VAL A 548 19.09 -0.21 -1.68
CA VAL A 548 19.67 -1.09 -0.66
C VAL A 548 19.85 -0.30 0.64
N LEU A 549 19.16 -0.74 1.69
CA LEU A 549 19.29 -0.16 3.03
C LEU A 549 20.42 -0.85 3.79
N HIS A 550 20.45 -2.18 3.74
CA HIS A 550 21.45 -2.99 4.44
C HIS A 550 21.86 -4.21 3.60
N ILE A 551 23.10 -4.65 3.79
CA ILE A 551 23.67 -5.86 3.17
C ILE A 551 24.26 -6.75 4.26
N VAL A 552 23.93 -8.03 4.21
CA VAL A 552 24.36 -9.05 5.17
C VAL A 552 24.96 -10.24 4.42
N ASP A 553 26.27 -10.47 4.58
CA ASP A 553 26.91 -11.67 4.02
C ASP A 553 26.49 -12.91 4.82
N LEU A 554 25.82 -13.85 4.15
CA LEU A 554 25.34 -15.07 4.78
C LEU A 554 26.46 -16.10 4.96
N ASN A 555 27.65 -15.87 4.39
CA ASN A 555 28.78 -16.81 4.37
C ASN A 555 28.35 -18.22 3.91
N SER A 556 27.40 -18.27 2.97
CA SER A 556 26.82 -19.51 2.48
C SER A 556 27.14 -19.75 1.03
N LYS A 557 27.39 -21.03 0.73
CA LYS A 557 27.53 -21.56 -0.63
C LYS A 557 26.29 -22.31 -1.12
N LYS A 558 25.29 -22.45 -0.25
CA LYS A 558 24.01 -23.10 -0.53
C LYS A 558 22.90 -22.06 -0.53
N TRP A 559 21.75 -22.45 -1.06
CA TRP A 559 20.57 -21.59 -1.15
C TRP A 559 20.21 -20.95 0.20
N ALA A 560 19.52 -19.82 0.14
CA ALA A 560 19.01 -19.11 1.30
C ALA A 560 17.50 -18.90 1.16
N ARG A 561 16.73 -19.30 2.17
CA ARG A 561 15.29 -19.00 2.27
C ARG A 561 15.07 -18.04 3.41
N LEU A 562 14.05 -17.21 3.28
CA LEU A 562 13.73 -16.20 4.26
C LEU A 562 12.23 -16.15 4.57
N VAL A 563 11.91 -15.80 5.80
CA VAL A 563 10.56 -15.48 6.27
C VAL A 563 10.62 -14.19 7.08
N THR A 564 9.55 -13.41 7.03
CA THR A 564 9.41 -12.21 7.84
C THR A 564 8.78 -12.54 9.20
N LEU A 565 9.16 -11.76 10.22
CA LEU A 565 8.57 -11.79 11.55
C LEU A 565 7.72 -10.53 11.79
N PRO A 566 6.73 -10.58 12.71
CA PRO A 566 5.82 -9.46 12.99
C PRO A 566 6.54 -8.17 13.43
N ASN A 567 7.68 -8.31 14.11
CA ASN A 567 8.51 -7.23 14.62
C ASN A 567 9.50 -6.66 13.58
N GLN A 568 9.17 -6.73 12.29
CA GLN A 568 9.99 -6.24 11.16
C GLN A 568 11.34 -6.95 10.99
N GLN A 569 11.58 -8.06 11.69
CA GLN A 569 12.79 -8.85 11.57
C GLN A 569 12.67 -9.90 10.45
N PHE A 570 13.80 -10.46 10.06
CA PHE A 570 13.89 -11.53 9.07
C PHE A 570 14.62 -12.74 9.65
N LEU A 571 14.04 -13.92 9.45
CA LEU A 571 14.76 -15.18 9.64
C LEU A 571 15.25 -15.67 8.30
N ILE A 572 16.51 -16.08 8.25
CA ILE A 572 17.18 -16.53 7.04
C ILE A 572 17.76 -17.91 7.30
N SER A 573 17.16 -18.93 6.70
CA SER A 573 17.71 -20.29 6.72
C SER A 573 18.67 -20.48 5.57
N SER A 574 19.86 -20.97 5.88
CA SER A 574 20.91 -21.27 4.92
C SER A 574 21.49 -22.65 5.24
N ALA A 575 20.92 -23.68 4.61
CA ALA A 575 21.25 -25.09 4.74
C ALA A 575 21.24 -25.66 6.18
N ARG A 576 22.20 -25.31 7.03
CA ARG A 576 22.32 -25.82 8.41
C ARG A 576 22.35 -24.72 9.46
N LYS A 577 22.16 -23.47 9.05
CA LYS A 577 22.15 -22.30 9.93
C LYS A 577 20.87 -21.53 9.74
N ILE A 578 20.40 -20.92 10.82
CA ILE A 578 19.34 -19.93 10.78
C ILE A 578 19.89 -18.66 11.42
N ALA A 579 19.85 -17.57 10.65
CA ALA A 579 20.23 -16.25 11.11
C ALA A 579 18.98 -15.40 11.36
N LEU A 580 18.97 -14.69 12.48
CA LEU A 580 18.01 -13.63 12.77
C LEU A 580 18.68 -12.30 12.40
N VAL A 581 18.04 -11.57 11.51
CA VAL A 581 18.44 -10.23 11.09
C VAL A 581 17.39 -9.26 11.58
N ASP A 582 17.80 -8.27 12.35
CA ASP A 582 16.89 -7.24 12.83
C ASP A 582 16.50 -6.24 11.72
N SER A 583 15.63 -5.30 12.05
CA SER A 583 15.17 -4.28 11.11
C SER A 583 16.34 -3.49 10.51
N ASP A 584 17.39 -3.25 11.28
CA ASP A 584 18.53 -2.41 10.89
C ASP A 584 19.66 -3.21 10.23
N GLY A 585 19.36 -4.44 9.81
CA GLY A 585 20.26 -5.29 9.05
C GLY A 585 21.40 -5.90 9.88
N LYS A 586 21.31 -5.87 11.22
CA LYS A 586 22.30 -6.52 12.08
C LYS A 586 21.90 -7.97 12.31
N ILE A 587 22.86 -8.88 12.16
CA ILE A 587 22.70 -10.27 12.61
C ILE A 587 22.71 -10.26 14.13
N THR A 588 21.56 -10.52 14.75
CA THR A 588 21.41 -10.62 16.20
C THR A 588 21.65 -12.04 16.68
N GLU A 589 21.34 -13.04 15.86
CA GLU A 589 21.60 -14.45 16.12
C GLU A 589 22.04 -15.17 14.84
N ASN A 590 22.94 -16.14 14.95
CA ASN A 590 23.34 -17.00 13.85
C ASN A 590 23.65 -18.39 14.38
N THR A 591 22.62 -19.22 14.44
CA THR A 591 22.65 -20.46 15.19
C THR A 591 22.67 -21.64 14.23
N PRO A 592 23.54 -22.65 14.46
CA PRO A 592 23.38 -23.94 13.82
C PRO A 592 22.00 -24.51 14.17
N PHE A 593 21.23 -24.91 13.17
CA PHE A 593 19.91 -25.51 13.39
C PHE A 593 20.04 -26.96 13.85
N ASP A 594 20.77 -27.77 13.08
CA ASP A 594 21.01 -29.20 13.35
C ASP A 594 22.25 -29.63 12.55
N THR A 595 23.04 -30.56 13.09
CA THR A 595 24.22 -31.10 12.41
C THR A 595 23.87 -32.16 11.38
N THR A 596 22.71 -32.80 11.54
CA THR A 596 22.29 -33.99 10.78
C THR A 596 21.29 -33.69 9.66
N THR A 597 20.63 -32.53 9.69
CA THR A 597 19.57 -32.19 8.73
C THR A 597 19.88 -30.92 7.96
N GLU A 598 19.39 -30.84 6.73
CA GLU A 598 19.40 -29.60 5.95
C GLU A 598 18.01 -28.97 6.04
N THR A 599 17.92 -27.76 6.57
CA THR A 599 16.74 -26.90 6.35
C THR A 599 16.54 -26.80 4.86
N LEU A 600 15.29 -26.80 4.36
CA LEU A 600 14.84 -26.68 2.95
C LEU A 600 14.01 -25.41 2.70
N SER A 601 13.17 -25.06 3.67
CA SER A 601 12.31 -23.88 3.64
C SER A 601 11.76 -23.58 5.03
N ILE A 602 11.27 -22.37 5.24
CA ILE A 602 10.78 -21.88 6.53
C ILE A 602 9.49 -21.08 6.34
N ALA A 603 8.57 -21.20 7.30
CA ALA A 603 7.33 -20.42 7.36
C ALA A 603 6.97 -20.12 8.82
N LEU A 604 6.28 -19.01 9.05
CA LEU A 604 5.73 -18.64 10.35
C LEU A 604 4.21 -18.76 10.29
N MET A 605 3.62 -19.50 11.20
CA MET A 605 2.18 -19.73 11.28
C MET A 605 1.63 -19.19 12.60
N ASN A 606 0.59 -18.34 12.52
CA ASN A 606 -0.12 -17.74 13.65
C ASN A 606 0.78 -16.96 14.61
N GLU A 607 1.93 -16.47 14.13
CA GLU A 607 2.99 -15.84 14.94
C GLU A 607 3.53 -16.73 16.08
N LYS A 608 3.15 -18.00 16.10
CA LYS A 608 3.36 -18.94 17.21
C LYS A 608 4.21 -20.13 16.82
N TYR A 609 4.12 -20.57 15.57
CA TYR A 609 4.88 -21.73 15.10
C TYR A 609 5.86 -21.34 14.02
N LEU A 610 7.14 -21.50 14.30
CA LEU A 610 8.14 -21.55 13.26
C LEU A 610 8.20 -22.97 12.70
N ILE A 611 7.89 -23.08 11.42
CA ILE A 611 7.82 -24.35 10.71
C ILE A 611 9.03 -24.44 9.81
N ILE A 612 9.80 -25.51 9.99
CA ILE A 612 11.03 -25.76 9.24
C ILE A 612 10.83 -27.05 8.45
N HIS A 613 10.85 -26.91 7.12
CA HIS A 613 10.93 -28.05 6.23
C HIS A 613 12.39 -28.52 6.21
N VAL A 614 12.65 -29.78 6.53
CA VAL A 614 14.01 -30.33 6.60
C VAL A 614 14.15 -31.57 5.72
N LYS A 615 15.37 -31.78 5.23
CA LYS A 615 15.82 -32.99 4.57
C LYS A 615 16.59 -33.87 5.56
N LEU A 616 16.11 -35.08 5.75
CA LEU A 616 16.75 -36.14 6.53
C LEU A 616 17.64 -37.02 5.64
N GLU A 617 18.31 -38.00 6.27
CA GLU A 617 18.99 -39.07 5.55
C GLU A 617 18.03 -39.89 4.66
N LYS A 618 18.57 -40.48 3.58
CA LYS A 618 17.81 -41.31 2.60
C LYS A 618 16.68 -40.57 1.86
N ASN A 619 16.84 -39.26 1.62
CA ASN A 619 15.87 -38.40 0.92
C ASN A 619 14.48 -38.30 1.60
N LYS A 620 14.36 -38.68 2.87
CA LYS A 620 13.14 -38.42 3.64
C LYS A 620 13.03 -36.92 3.95
N ARG A 621 11.81 -36.40 3.95
CA ARG A 621 11.52 -35.00 4.26
C ARG A 621 10.45 -34.90 5.33
N GLU A 622 10.59 -33.91 6.20
CA GLU A 622 9.64 -33.65 7.27
C GLU A 622 9.45 -32.16 7.52
N LEU A 623 8.30 -31.80 8.08
CA LEU A 623 8.00 -30.49 8.59
C LEU A 623 8.08 -30.54 10.11
N ARG A 624 8.94 -29.72 10.72
CA ARG A 624 9.09 -29.58 12.17
C ARG A 624 8.46 -28.29 12.64
N PHE A 625 7.55 -28.36 13.61
CA PHE A 625 6.86 -27.23 14.21
C PHE A 625 7.51 -26.91 15.55
N PHE A 626 8.10 -25.72 15.67
CA PHE A 626 8.67 -25.20 16.91
C PHE A 626 7.77 -24.11 17.45
N ASP A 627 7.52 -24.10 18.77
CA ASP A 627 6.91 -22.92 19.39
C ASP A 627 7.90 -21.75 19.23
N PHE A 628 7.42 -20.62 18.72
CA PHE A 628 8.20 -19.44 18.36
C PHE A 628 7.94 -18.29 19.34
#